data_AF-A0A7X3TBH8-F1
#
_entry.id   AF-A0A7X3TBH8-F1
#
_cell.length_a   1.000
_cell.length_b   1.000
_cell.length_c   1.000
_cell.angle_alpha   90.00
_cell.angle_beta   90.00
_cell.angle_gamma   90.00
#
_symmetry.space_group_name_H-M   'P 1'
#
loop_
_entity.id
_entity.type
_entity.pdbx_description
1 polymer ?
#
loop_
_entity_poly.entity_id
_entity_poly.type
_entity_poly.pdbx_seq_one_letter_code
_entity_poly.pdbx_strand_id
1 'polypeptide(L)'
;MLTKGANIHSDYLAVTSQGALTEQSITEYGINEHTPVGQLRWTRGHIRPTVDCLFWILGCYSNNVNEVVNRIGLSRNPNLDYHTVYALINVVSRRTQRNVQMGVGSDDAVKVWLNGKVVHINNVDRGTTGIQDTFRVDLNAGNNLLLVKVSDNQENWGMFFEIYLDTANFTTTLPTRSRLLPTVYPRVSLATQMFDRYGKTFQQPRIQTAVPKILEWLEVPENRNHLTPELVETVVAHPELLRTFGMDRESVDYIKETPEIGYFFKDPDFQTLIHDKSALTEFTTLVQGEGTWNVQRPEDVNRDGTVNIQDLTFISTHFGKTGQHRADVNRDGVVDIRDLVQVASALTAETSGT
;
A
#
# COMPACT_ATOMS: atom_id res chain seq x y z
N MET A 1 10.91 -8.96 -3.93
CA MET A 1 10.00 -9.59 -2.95
C MET A 1 8.63 -9.71 -3.59
N LEU A 2 7.92 -10.81 -3.36
CA LEU A 2 6.55 -11.04 -3.83
C LEU A 2 5.59 -10.98 -2.63
N THR A 3 4.44 -10.36 -2.79
CA THR A 3 3.36 -10.32 -1.80
C THR A 3 2.00 -10.50 -2.48
N LYS A 4 0.99 -10.95 -1.73
CA LYS A 4 -0.41 -11.00 -2.21
C LYS A 4 -1.07 -9.62 -2.06
N GLY A 5 -1.93 -9.26 -3.02
CA GLY A 5 -2.64 -7.99 -3.10
C GLY A 5 -2.16 -7.12 -4.27
N ALA A 6 -3.05 -6.30 -4.83
CA ALA A 6 -2.83 -5.55 -6.08
C ALA A 6 -3.15 -4.05 -6.00
N ASN A 7 -3.56 -3.55 -4.84
CA ASN A 7 -3.73 -2.14 -4.62
C ASN A 7 -2.38 -1.42 -4.44
N ILE A 8 -2.05 -0.52 -5.36
CA ILE A 8 -0.76 0.17 -5.35
C ILE A 8 -0.54 1.05 -4.11
N HIS A 9 -1.62 1.49 -3.45
CA HIS A 9 -1.53 2.34 -2.26
C HIS A 9 -1.27 1.56 -0.97
N SER A 10 -1.49 0.24 -0.96
CA SER A 10 -1.40 -0.58 0.24
C SER A 10 0.02 -1.09 0.49
N ASP A 11 0.49 -0.98 1.73
CA ASP A 11 1.79 -1.47 2.19
C ASP A 11 1.73 -2.99 2.41
N TYR A 12 1.92 -3.75 1.33
CA TYR A 12 1.89 -5.22 1.42
C TYR A 12 3.10 -5.81 2.13
N LEU A 13 4.19 -5.07 2.28
CA LEU A 13 5.30 -5.48 3.14
C LEU A 13 4.83 -5.48 4.60
N ALA A 14 4.08 -4.47 5.03
CA ALA A 14 3.50 -4.41 6.36
C ALA A 14 2.44 -5.46 6.58
N VAL A 15 1.51 -5.63 5.63
CA VAL A 15 0.47 -6.67 5.72
C VAL A 15 1.12 -8.05 5.86
N THR A 16 2.05 -8.39 4.96
CA THR A 16 2.67 -9.73 4.91
C THR A 16 3.61 -9.98 6.10
N SER A 17 4.23 -8.94 6.64
CA SER A 17 5.15 -9.03 7.79
C SER A 17 4.49 -8.75 9.14
N GLN A 18 3.17 -8.52 9.18
CA GLN A 18 2.43 -8.10 10.37
C GLN A 18 3.01 -6.84 11.02
N GLY A 19 3.43 -5.88 10.20
CA GLY A 19 3.98 -4.59 10.60
C GLY A 19 5.46 -4.59 10.96
N ALA A 20 6.16 -5.74 10.86
CA ALA A 20 7.60 -5.80 11.14
C ALA A 20 8.46 -5.04 10.11
N LEU A 21 7.96 -4.90 8.89
CA LEU A 21 8.57 -4.19 7.77
C LEU A 21 7.50 -3.36 7.06
N THR A 22 7.82 -2.13 6.71
CA THR A 22 6.97 -1.25 5.89
C THR A 22 7.70 -0.84 4.61
N GLU A 23 6.97 -0.44 3.58
CA GLU A 23 7.52 0.21 2.37
C GLU A 23 8.44 1.38 2.76
N GLN A 24 8.01 2.20 3.71
CA GLN A 24 8.81 3.33 4.21
C GLN A 24 10.11 2.86 4.87
N SER A 25 10.04 1.87 5.75
CA SER A 25 11.22 1.35 6.45
C SER A 25 12.26 0.79 5.48
N ILE A 26 11.82 0.11 4.41
CA ILE A 26 12.71 -0.45 3.41
C ILE A 26 13.35 0.65 2.57
N THR A 27 12.61 1.68 2.20
CA THR A 27 13.11 2.77 1.35
C THR A 27 14.05 3.73 2.07
N GLU A 28 14.00 3.79 3.41
CA GLU A 28 14.91 4.57 4.24
C GLU A 28 16.16 3.80 4.67
N TYR A 29 15.99 2.54 5.10
CA TYR A 29 17.05 1.79 5.78
C TYR A 29 17.62 0.62 4.97
N GLY A 30 16.97 0.27 3.87
CA GLY A 30 17.29 -0.92 3.09
C GLY A 30 16.96 -2.22 3.82
N ILE A 31 17.18 -3.33 3.12
CA ILE A 31 16.96 -4.66 3.65
C ILE A 31 18.02 -5.61 3.09
N ASN A 32 18.43 -6.59 3.88
CA ASN A 32 19.39 -7.59 3.44
C ASN A 32 18.68 -8.66 2.61
N GLU A 33 19.41 -9.24 1.66
CA GLU A 33 19.01 -10.49 1.03
C GLU A 33 18.72 -11.56 2.09
N HIS A 34 17.77 -12.45 1.78
CA HIS A 34 17.24 -13.52 2.64
C HIS A 34 16.49 -13.05 3.88
N THR A 35 16.30 -11.74 4.09
CA THR A 35 15.40 -11.25 5.15
C THR A 35 13.98 -11.74 4.88
N PRO A 36 13.29 -12.36 5.87
CA PRO A 36 11.95 -12.87 5.69
C PRO A 36 10.90 -11.75 5.61
N VAL A 37 9.86 -12.00 4.81
CA VAL A 37 8.60 -11.24 4.77
C VAL A 37 7.49 -12.29 4.66
N GLY A 38 6.77 -12.53 5.76
CA GLY A 38 5.84 -13.66 5.88
C GLY A 38 6.54 -14.99 5.63
N GLN A 39 6.02 -15.77 4.68
CA GLN A 39 6.57 -17.09 4.32
C GLN A 39 7.72 -17.01 3.30
N LEU A 40 7.91 -15.86 2.66
CA LEU A 40 8.92 -15.64 1.64
C LEU A 40 10.13 -14.90 2.21
N ARG A 41 11.18 -14.79 1.39
CA ARG A 41 12.41 -14.07 1.74
C ARG A 41 12.84 -13.19 0.58
N TRP A 42 13.51 -12.08 0.89
CA TRP A 42 14.12 -11.24 -0.13
C TRP A 42 15.11 -12.10 -0.91
N THR A 43 14.87 -12.25 -2.20
CA THR A 43 15.60 -13.18 -3.06
C THR A 43 16.10 -12.41 -4.26
N ARG A 44 17.39 -12.53 -4.55
CA ARG A 44 17.98 -11.88 -5.71
C ARG A 44 17.39 -12.46 -6.99
N GLY A 45 17.00 -11.56 -7.88
CA GLY A 45 16.48 -11.90 -9.20
C GLY A 45 16.99 -10.91 -10.25
N HIS A 46 16.87 -11.32 -11.50
CA HIS A 46 17.16 -10.48 -12.66
C HIS A 46 15.92 -10.41 -13.53
N ILE A 47 15.32 -9.23 -13.63
CA ILE A 47 14.15 -9.01 -14.50
C ILE A 47 14.69 -8.84 -15.91
N ARG A 48 14.32 -9.76 -16.82
CA ARG A 48 14.73 -9.69 -18.22
C ARG A 48 13.83 -8.71 -18.96
N PRO A 49 14.35 -7.95 -19.95
CA PRO A 49 13.53 -7.09 -20.79
C PRO A 49 12.81 -7.91 -21.87
N THR A 50 12.13 -8.98 -21.47
CA THR A 50 11.42 -9.89 -22.38
C THR A 50 10.12 -9.25 -22.84
N VAL A 51 9.90 -9.21 -24.15
CA VAL A 51 8.65 -8.80 -24.79
C VAL A 51 8.26 -9.86 -25.81
N ASP A 52 7.07 -10.41 -25.65
CA ASP A 52 6.50 -11.44 -26.52
C ASP A 52 5.44 -10.81 -27.43
N CYS A 53 5.51 -11.10 -28.72
CA CYS A 53 4.57 -10.58 -29.71
C CYS A 53 3.85 -11.75 -30.39
N LEU A 54 2.56 -11.93 -30.08
CA LEU A 54 1.74 -13.04 -30.56
C LEU A 54 1.18 -12.73 -31.95
N PHE A 55 2.01 -12.89 -33.00
CA PHE A 55 1.70 -12.39 -34.35
C PHE A 55 1.47 -10.86 -34.36
N TRP A 56 1.91 -10.17 -35.41
CA TRP A 56 1.79 -8.71 -35.54
C TRP A 56 0.37 -8.12 -35.38
N ILE A 57 -0.68 -8.95 -35.33
CA ILE A 57 -2.09 -8.57 -35.25
C ILE A 57 -2.69 -8.63 -33.83
N LEU A 58 -2.12 -9.41 -32.90
CA LEU A 58 -2.68 -9.54 -31.54
C LEU A 58 -1.93 -8.69 -30.50
N GLY A 59 -0.90 -7.96 -30.92
CA GLY A 59 -0.11 -7.08 -30.05
C GLY A 59 1.08 -7.78 -29.39
N CYS A 60 1.79 -7.01 -28.57
CA CYS A 60 2.91 -7.48 -27.77
C CYS A 60 2.57 -7.29 -26.29
N TYR A 61 3.16 -8.12 -25.44
CA TYR A 61 3.01 -8.09 -23.99
C TYR A 61 4.32 -8.50 -23.31
N SER A 62 4.42 -8.30 -22.00
CA SER A 62 5.51 -8.81 -21.19
C SER A 62 4.96 -9.58 -20.01
N ASN A 63 5.52 -10.76 -19.75
CA ASN A 63 5.23 -11.54 -18.54
C ASN A 63 6.51 -11.77 -17.72
N ASN A 64 7.44 -10.80 -17.78
CA ASN A 64 8.79 -10.94 -17.23
C ASN A 64 8.83 -11.01 -15.69
N VAL A 65 7.78 -10.53 -15.00
CA VAL A 65 7.67 -10.65 -13.54
C VAL A 65 7.31 -12.07 -13.16
N ASN A 66 6.26 -12.66 -13.76
CA ASN A 66 5.92 -14.06 -13.56
C ASN A 66 7.12 -14.98 -13.88
N GLU A 67 7.88 -14.68 -14.94
CA GLU A 67 9.11 -15.41 -15.26
C GLU A 67 10.11 -15.38 -14.10
N VAL A 68 10.47 -14.19 -13.59
CA VAL A 68 11.50 -14.07 -12.55
C VAL A 68 11.05 -14.65 -11.22
N VAL A 69 9.80 -14.42 -10.78
CA VAL A 69 9.33 -14.88 -9.46
C VAL A 69 9.24 -16.41 -9.41
N ASN A 70 8.83 -17.07 -10.50
CA ASN A 70 8.86 -18.52 -10.61
C ASN A 70 10.31 -19.04 -10.67
N ARG A 71 11.17 -18.42 -11.50
CA ARG A 71 12.57 -18.85 -11.69
C ARG A 71 13.40 -18.76 -10.40
N ILE A 72 13.17 -17.76 -9.56
CA ILE A 72 13.89 -17.61 -8.28
C ILE A 72 13.16 -18.28 -7.10
N GLY A 73 12.06 -18.99 -7.35
CA GLY A 73 11.36 -19.81 -6.36
C GLY A 73 10.51 -19.03 -5.36
N LEU A 74 10.08 -17.79 -5.69
CA LEU A 74 9.10 -17.05 -4.89
C LEU A 74 7.66 -17.53 -5.13
N SER A 75 7.41 -18.19 -6.26
CA SER A 75 6.12 -18.81 -6.60
C SER A 75 6.31 -20.14 -7.31
N ARG A 76 5.28 -20.98 -7.25
CA ARG A 76 5.11 -22.16 -8.11
C ARG A 76 3.96 -22.01 -9.11
N ASN A 77 3.17 -20.94 -8.97
CA ASN A 77 2.10 -20.61 -9.91
C ASN A 77 2.71 -19.82 -11.07
N PRO A 78 2.64 -20.34 -12.33
CA PRO A 78 3.20 -19.67 -13.49
C PRO A 78 2.47 -18.37 -13.85
N ASN A 79 1.22 -18.17 -13.41
CA ASN A 79 0.46 -16.95 -13.65
C ASN A 79 -0.16 -16.45 -12.35
N LEU A 80 0.49 -15.48 -11.71
CA LEU A 80 -0.02 -14.85 -10.51
C LEU A 80 -0.87 -13.65 -10.89
N ASP A 81 -2.15 -13.69 -10.50
CA ASP A 81 -3.07 -12.57 -10.53
C ASP A 81 -3.25 -12.03 -9.11
N TYR A 82 -3.56 -10.74 -8.95
CA TYR A 82 -3.78 -10.06 -7.68
C TYR A 82 -2.56 -10.09 -6.74
N HIS A 83 -1.39 -9.82 -7.30
CA HIS A 83 -0.11 -9.84 -6.57
C HIS A 83 0.69 -8.56 -6.78
N THR A 84 1.65 -8.35 -5.89
CA THR A 84 2.58 -7.22 -5.95
C THR A 84 4.02 -7.70 -5.85
N VAL A 85 4.90 -7.10 -6.64
CA VAL A 85 6.35 -7.34 -6.58
C VAL A 85 7.06 -6.05 -6.22
N TYR A 86 8.09 -6.21 -5.39
CA TYR A 86 9.01 -5.17 -4.99
C TYR A 86 10.41 -5.49 -5.49
N ALA A 87 11.00 -4.60 -6.29
CA ALA A 87 12.39 -4.65 -6.72
C ALA A 87 13.18 -3.55 -5.99
N LEU A 88 14.24 -3.94 -5.28
CA LEU A 88 15.08 -3.01 -4.51
C LEU A 88 16.53 -3.12 -4.98
N ILE A 89 17.14 -1.97 -5.26
CA ILE A 89 18.55 -1.87 -5.64
C ILE A 89 19.17 -0.60 -5.09
N ASN A 90 20.48 -0.62 -4.83
CA ASN A 90 21.20 0.59 -4.47
C ASN A 90 21.96 1.11 -5.69
N VAL A 91 21.66 2.35 -6.10
CA VAL A 91 22.34 3.07 -7.18
C VAL A 91 23.45 3.91 -6.57
N VAL A 92 24.70 3.59 -6.88
CA VAL A 92 25.87 4.31 -6.38
C VAL A 92 26.31 5.33 -7.41
N SER A 93 26.00 6.61 -7.18
CA SER A 93 26.41 7.71 -8.04
C SER A 93 27.79 8.24 -7.64
N ARG A 94 28.66 8.51 -8.60
CA ARG A 94 30.03 9.05 -8.32
C ARG A 94 30.03 10.47 -7.77
N ARG A 95 28.98 11.23 -8.08
CA ARG A 95 28.77 12.63 -7.70
C ARG A 95 27.29 12.93 -7.62
N THR A 96 26.92 14.05 -7.03
CA THR A 96 25.53 14.51 -7.09
C THR A 96 25.15 14.77 -8.55
N GLN A 97 24.01 14.21 -8.97
CA GLN A 97 23.43 14.41 -10.30
C GLN A 97 22.06 15.04 -10.11
N ARG A 98 21.75 16.06 -10.91
CA ARG A 98 20.46 16.75 -10.86
C ARG A 98 19.65 16.47 -12.11
N ASN A 99 18.34 16.44 -11.97
CA ASN A 99 17.41 16.31 -13.09
C ASN A 99 17.68 15.08 -13.98
N VAL A 100 18.08 13.96 -13.36
CA VAL A 100 18.31 12.68 -14.04
C VAL A 100 16.96 12.14 -14.48
N GLN A 101 16.86 11.77 -15.76
CA GLN A 101 15.65 11.12 -16.26
C GLN A 101 15.67 9.64 -15.88
N MET A 102 14.54 9.16 -15.38
CA MET A 102 14.27 7.74 -15.17
C MET A 102 13.05 7.34 -15.98
N GLY A 103 13.00 6.07 -16.33
CA GLY A 103 11.89 5.43 -17.02
C GLY A 103 11.38 4.25 -16.22
N VAL A 104 10.06 4.02 -16.23
CA VAL A 104 9.44 2.82 -15.68
C VAL A 104 8.31 2.32 -16.58
N GLY A 105 8.11 1.00 -16.59
CA GLY A 105 6.99 0.34 -17.25
C GLY A 105 6.37 -0.69 -16.31
N SER A 106 5.06 -0.87 -16.40
CA SER A 106 4.32 -1.72 -15.47
C SER A 106 3.06 -2.31 -16.06
N ASP A 107 2.77 -3.53 -15.65
CA ASP A 107 1.49 -4.25 -15.71
C ASP A 107 1.12 -4.57 -14.27
N ASP A 108 0.13 -3.97 -13.61
CA ASP A 108 -0.67 -2.82 -13.96
C ASP A 108 -0.02 -1.53 -13.41
N ALA A 109 -0.23 -1.30 -12.10
CA ALA A 109 0.11 -0.07 -11.42
C ALA A 109 1.57 -0.06 -10.94
N VAL A 110 2.15 1.14 -10.81
CA VAL A 110 3.55 1.31 -10.37
C VAL A 110 3.72 2.41 -9.34
N LYS A 111 4.64 2.20 -8.41
CA LYS A 111 5.09 3.19 -7.44
C LYS A 111 6.59 3.08 -7.24
N VAL A 112 7.28 4.21 -7.31
CA VAL A 112 8.74 4.28 -7.23
C VAL A 112 9.15 5.17 -6.07
N TRP A 113 10.10 4.71 -5.29
CA TRP A 113 10.74 5.47 -4.24
C TRP A 113 12.22 5.62 -4.49
N LEU A 114 12.75 6.78 -4.14
CA LEU A 114 14.17 7.06 -4.11
C LEU A 114 14.52 7.73 -2.77
N ASN A 115 15.43 7.13 -2.01
CA ASN A 115 15.90 7.66 -0.72
C ASN A 115 14.76 8.01 0.25
N GLY A 116 13.83 7.07 0.46
CA GLY A 116 12.70 7.23 1.38
C GLY A 116 11.55 8.10 0.87
N LYS A 117 11.62 8.62 -0.37
CA LYS A 117 10.57 9.49 -0.95
C LYS A 117 9.93 8.83 -2.15
N VAL A 118 8.60 8.88 -2.24
CA VAL A 118 7.87 8.54 -3.47
C VAL A 118 8.23 9.57 -4.54
N VAL A 119 8.77 9.11 -5.67
CA VAL A 119 9.18 9.95 -6.80
C VAL A 119 8.31 9.75 -8.04
N HIS A 120 7.55 8.66 -8.09
CA HIS A 120 6.58 8.38 -9.15
C HIS A 120 5.49 7.45 -8.63
N ILE A 121 4.25 7.70 -9.05
CA ILE A 121 3.13 6.77 -8.85
C ILE A 121 2.20 6.87 -10.06
N ASN A 122 1.74 5.73 -10.53
CA ASN A 122 0.73 5.63 -11.57
C ASN A 122 -0.18 4.44 -11.26
N ASN A 123 -1.38 4.75 -10.76
CA ASN A 123 -2.39 3.76 -10.41
C ASN A 123 -3.35 3.58 -11.60
N VAL A 124 -3.05 2.62 -12.47
CA VAL A 124 -3.80 2.40 -13.70
C VAL A 124 -3.71 0.93 -14.09
N ASP A 125 -4.83 0.38 -14.55
CA ASP A 125 -4.89 -0.95 -15.17
C ASP A 125 -4.38 -0.83 -16.61
N ARG A 126 -3.26 -1.49 -16.92
CA ARG A 126 -2.61 -1.38 -18.23
C ARG A 126 -1.65 -2.53 -18.48
N GLY A 127 -1.60 -2.96 -19.74
CA GLY A 127 -0.51 -3.80 -20.25
C GLY A 127 0.83 -3.07 -20.39
N THR A 128 1.94 -3.81 -20.43
CA THR A 128 3.26 -3.24 -20.76
C THR A 128 4.11 -4.04 -21.75
N THR A 129 4.92 -3.31 -22.53
CA THR A 129 5.94 -3.86 -23.43
C THR A 129 7.28 -3.14 -23.28
N GLY A 130 7.48 -2.38 -22.20
CA GLY A 130 8.67 -1.55 -22.02
C GLY A 130 8.41 -0.30 -21.17
N ILE A 131 9.29 0.68 -21.28
CA ILE A 131 9.16 1.96 -20.57
C ILE A 131 7.97 2.76 -21.11
N GLN A 132 7.06 3.16 -20.21
CA GLN A 132 5.85 3.93 -20.52
C GLN A 132 5.83 5.28 -19.82
N ASP A 133 6.31 5.32 -18.58
CA ASP A 133 6.36 6.53 -17.76
C ASP A 133 7.79 7.03 -17.68
N THR A 134 7.99 8.36 -17.74
CA THR A 134 9.29 8.97 -17.45
C THR A 134 9.13 10.11 -16.46
N PHE A 135 10.12 10.24 -15.57
CA PHE A 135 10.12 11.25 -14.51
C PHE A 135 11.56 11.71 -14.23
N ARG A 136 11.69 12.80 -13.48
CA ARG A 136 12.98 13.42 -13.16
C ARG A 136 13.28 13.29 -11.67
N VAL A 137 14.51 12.92 -11.35
CA VAL A 137 14.98 12.79 -9.97
C VAL A 137 16.37 13.39 -9.79
N ASP A 138 16.74 13.58 -8.53
CA ASP A 138 18.10 13.92 -8.14
C ASP A 138 18.77 12.72 -7.48
N LEU A 139 20.02 12.45 -7.85
CA LEU A 139 20.87 11.45 -7.19
C LEU A 139 21.88 12.15 -6.29
N ASN A 140 21.96 11.71 -5.04
CA ASN A 140 23.04 12.09 -4.13
C ASN A 140 24.35 11.44 -4.58
N ALA A 141 25.49 12.08 -4.29
CA ALA A 141 26.77 11.38 -4.36
C ALA A 141 26.75 10.17 -3.39
N GLY A 142 27.26 9.03 -3.82
CA GLY A 142 27.21 7.78 -3.06
C GLY A 142 25.90 7.02 -3.27
N ASN A 143 25.39 6.41 -2.20
CA ASN A 143 24.25 5.51 -2.22
C ASN A 143 22.93 6.22 -2.47
N ASN A 144 22.12 5.65 -3.36
CA ASN A 144 20.75 6.06 -3.61
C ASN A 144 19.88 4.81 -3.64
N LEU A 145 19.05 4.64 -2.61
CA LEU A 145 18.24 3.45 -2.46
C LEU A 145 16.96 3.60 -3.28
N LEU A 146 16.77 2.70 -4.24
CA LEU A 146 15.67 2.71 -5.20
C LEU A 146 14.79 1.48 -4.98
N LEU A 147 13.51 1.73 -4.67
CA LEU A 147 12.47 0.71 -4.61
C LEU A 147 11.48 0.95 -5.74
N VAL A 148 11.17 -0.10 -6.50
CA VAL A 148 10.09 -0.12 -7.48
C VAL A 148 9.08 -1.17 -7.04
N LYS A 149 7.81 -0.75 -6.91
CA LYS A 149 6.66 -1.62 -6.69
C LYS A 149 5.86 -1.66 -7.96
N VAL A 150 5.49 -2.85 -8.41
CA VAL A 150 4.47 -3.06 -9.43
C VAL A 150 3.41 -3.99 -8.86
N SER A 151 2.15 -3.58 -9.01
CA SER A 151 0.98 -4.32 -8.56
C SER A 151 0.17 -4.75 -9.78
N ASP A 152 -0.26 -6.00 -9.77
CA ASP A 152 -0.89 -6.69 -10.89
C ASP A 152 -2.27 -7.19 -10.48
N ASN A 153 -3.28 -6.89 -11.28
CA ASN A 153 -4.61 -7.43 -11.07
C ASN A 153 -4.78 -8.77 -11.76
N GLN A 154 -4.71 -8.83 -13.09
CA GLN A 154 -5.01 -10.03 -13.87
C GLN A 154 -4.13 -10.11 -15.12
N GLU A 155 -3.96 -11.33 -15.63
CA GLU A 155 -3.30 -11.66 -16.90
C GLU A 155 -1.76 -11.62 -16.86
N ASN A 156 -1.15 -10.70 -17.60
CA ASN A 156 0.29 -10.64 -17.80
C ASN A 156 0.91 -9.69 -16.80
N TRP A 157 2.10 -10.03 -16.32
CA TRP A 157 2.77 -9.23 -15.32
C TRP A 157 4.17 -8.78 -15.75
N GLY A 158 4.29 -7.47 -16.01
CA GLY A 158 5.49 -6.84 -16.55
C GLY A 158 6.06 -5.73 -15.66
N MET A 159 7.40 -5.66 -15.57
CA MET A 159 8.14 -4.56 -14.94
C MET A 159 9.34 -4.17 -15.79
N PHE A 160 9.50 -2.87 -16.02
CA PHE A 160 10.66 -2.29 -16.70
C PHE A 160 11.16 -1.08 -15.92
N PHE A 161 12.48 -0.87 -15.93
CA PHE A 161 13.08 0.30 -15.30
C PHE A 161 14.36 0.71 -16.02
N GLU A 162 14.58 2.01 -16.17
CA GLU A 162 15.77 2.56 -16.81
C GLU A 162 16.22 3.85 -16.13
N ILE A 163 17.55 4.01 -16.00
CA ILE A 163 18.18 5.28 -15.61
C ILE A 163 18.87 5.84 -16.84
N TYR A 164 18.39 6.97 -17.35
CA TYR A 164 18.98 7.63 -18.51
C TYR A 164 20.19 8.48 -18.06
N LEU A 165 21.24 7.77 -17.65
CA LEU A 165 22.51 8.34 -17.22
C LEU A 165 23.64 7.48 -17.81
N ASP A 166 24.74 8.12 -18.22
CA ASP A 166 25.91 7.40 -18.71
C ASP A 166 26.43 6.44 -17.61
N THR A 167 26.63 5.17 -17.98
CA THR A 167 27.11 4.09 -17.09
C THR A 167 28.45 4.39 -16.40
N ALA A 168 29.25 5.33 -16.92
CA ALA A 168 30.43 5.83 -16.23
C ALA A 168 30.11 6.71 -15.01
N ASN A 169 28.87 7.13 -14.80
CA ASN A 169 28.48 8.02 -13.70
C ASN A 169 27.81 7.31 -12.53
N PHE A 170 27.41 6.05 -12.70
CA PHE A 170 26.81 5.25 -11.63
C PHE A 170 27.20 3.78 -11.70
N THR A 171 27.05 3.09 -10.59
CA THR A 171 27.09 1.62 -10.53
C THR A 171 25.89 1.16 -9.70
N THR A 172 25.65 -0.15 -9.63
CA THR A 172 24.63 -0.70 -8.74
C THR A 172 25.25 -1.70 -7.79
N THR A 173 24.70 -1.74 -6.57
CA THR A 173 25.04 -2.74 -5.56
C THR A 173 23.77 -3.30 -4.96
N LEU A 174 23.90 -4.44 -4.28
CA LEU A 174 22.80 -4.96 -3.50
C LEU A 174 22.54 -4.03 -2.31
N PRO A 175 21.27 -3.79 -1.98
CA PRO A 175 20.91 -3.06 -0.78
C PRO A 175 21.37 -3.87 0.43
N THR A 176 21.91 -3.17 1.42
CA THR A 176 22.24 -3.73 2.73
C THR A 176 21.56 -2.88 3.78
N ARG A 177 21.04 -3.52 4.82
CA ARG A 177 20.41 -2.83 5.94
C ARG A 177 21.46 -1.99 6.67
N SER A 178 21.33 -0.67 6.57
CA SER A 178 22.31 0.29 7.09
C SER A 178 22.18 0.55 8.59
N ARG A 179 21.00 0.24 9.18
CA ARG A 179 20.70 0.46 10.61
C ARG A 179 19.62 -0.51 11.11
N LEU A 180 19.59 -0.74 12.43
CA LEU A 180 18.44 -1.38 13.08
C LEU A 180 17.17 -0.57 12.79
N LEU A 181 16.08 -1.27 12.50
CA LEU A 181 14.79 -0.61 12.32
C LEU A 181 14.32 -0.07 13.68
N PRO A 182 13.62 1.07 13.71
CA PRO A 182 12.89 1.50 14.88
C PRO A 182 12.10 0.33 15.48
N THR A 183 12.18 0.15 16.80
CA THR A 183 11.50 -0.95 17.52
C THR A 183 9.99 -0.77 17.61
N VAL A 184 9.46 0.36 17.13
CA VAL A 184 8.05 0.68 17.12
C VAL A 184 7.73 1.33 15.77
N TYR A 185 7.16 0.54 14.87
CA TYR A 185 6.29 1.09 13.83
C TYR A 185 4.85 0.89 14.28
N PRO A 186 3.93 1.84 14.03
CA PRO A 186 2.50 1.55 14.18
C PRO A 186 2.18 0.31 13.34
N ARG A 187 1.36 -0.61 13.88
CA ARG A 187 0.92 -1.76 13.10
C ARG A 187 0.11 -1.25 11.92
N VAL A 188 0.63 -1.42 10.72
CA VAL A 188 -0.08 -1.16 9.47
C VAL A 188 -0.71 -2.48 9.03
N SER A 189 -1.94 -2.74 9.49
CA SER A 189 -2.72 -3.92 9.08
C SER A 189 -3.48 -3.64 7.79
N LEU A 190 -3.98 -4.68 7.12
CA LEU A 190 -4.87 -4.52 5.96
C LEU A 190 -6.15 -3.78 6.37
N ALA A 191 -6.73 -4.16 7.51
CA ALA A 191 -7.93 -3.54 8.06
C ALA A 191 -7.74 -2.04 8.30
N THR A 192 -6.63 -1.62 8.91
CA THR A 192 -6.36 -0.20 9.18
C THR A 192 -6.20 0.57 7.87
N GLN A 193 -5.51 0.01 6.87
CA GLN A 193 -5.33 0.67 5.58
C GLN A 193 -6.64 0.82 4.79
N MET A 194 -7.47 -0.23 4.77
CA MET A 194 -8.79 -0.13 4.14
C MET A 194 -9.70 0.81 4.93
N PHE A 195 -9.61 0.83 6.26
CA PHE A 195 -10.35 1.77 7.09
C PHE A 195 -9.86 3.21 6.91
N ASP A 196 -8.58 3.48 6.74
CA ASP A 196 -8.11 4.83 6.45
C ASP A 196 -8.64 5.33 5.08
N ARG A 197 -8.84 4.42 4.13
CA ARG A 197 -9.36 4.74 2.79
C ARG A 197 -10.87 4.96 2.76
N TYR A 198 -11.63 4.11 3.44
CA TYR A 198 -13.10 4.10 3.37
C TYR A 198 -13.80 4.42 4.70
N GLY A 199 -13.06 4.58 5.79
CA GLY A 199 -13.59 4.77 7.15
C GLY A 199 -14.48 6.00 7.23
N LYS A 200 -14.11 7.11 6.57
CA LYS A 200 -14.96 8.29 6.46
C LYS A 200 -16.31 8.00 5.83
N THR A 201 -16.36 7.11 4.84
CA THR A 201 -17.60 6.59 4.25
C THR A 201 -18.33 5.74 5.29
N PHE A 202 -17.68 4.72 5.84
CA PHE A 202 -18.29 3.81 6.80
C PHE A 202 -18.80 4.47 8.10
N GLN A 203 -18.25 5.63 8.47
CA GLN A 203 -18.64 6.40 9.64
C GLN A 203 -19.75 7.42 9.38
N GLN A 204 -20.23 7.59 8.14
CA GLN A 204 -21.36 8.51 7.90
C GLN A 204 -22.60 8.01 8.66
N PRO A 205 -23.39 8.88 9.32
CA PRO A 205 -24.55 8.45 10.10
C PRO A 205 -25.57 7.64 9.31
N ARG A 206 -25.76 7.98 8.03
CA ARG A 206 -26.62 7.23 7.10
C ARG A 206 -26.06 5.84 6.78
N ILE A 207 -24.74 5.65 6.84
CA ILE A 207 -24.01 4.42 6.48
C ILE A 207 -23.99 3.45 7.67
N GLN A 208 -23.88 3.97 8.89
CA GLN A 208 -23.77 3.17 10.12
C GLN A 208 -24.99 2.27 10.42
N THR A 209 -26.15 2.49 9.81
CA THR A 209 -27.33 1.62 9.99
C THR A 209 -27.29 0.36 9.12
N ALA A 210 -26.72 0.44 7.93
CA ALA A 210 -26.66 -0.67 6.97
C ALA A 210 -25.34 -1.44 7.06
N VAL A 211 -24.23 -0.74 7.33
CA VAL A 211 -22.90 -1.34 7.24
C VAL A 211 -22.61 -2.43 8.25
N PRO A 212 -23.04 -2.34 9.53
CA PRO A 212 -22.93 -3.46 10.44
C PRO A 212 -23.61 -4.73 9.91
N LYS A 213 -24.76 -4.60 9.22
CA LYS A 213 -25.46 -5.74 8.60
C LYS A 213 -24.72 -6.29 7.39
N ILE A 214 -24.14 -5.41 6.56
CA ILE A 214 -23.29 -5.82 5.43
C ILE A 214 -22.06 -6.58 5.95
N LEU A 215 -21.43 -6.09 7.01
CA LEU A 215 -20.26 -6.73 7.63
C LEU A 215 -20.63 -8.05 8.30
N GLU A 216 -21.74 -8.12 9.03
CA GLU A 216 -22.27 -9.37 9.59
C GLU A 216 -22.57 -10.39 8.49
N TRP A 217 -23.17 -9.94 7.38
CA TRP A 217 -23.40 -10.79 6.21
C TRP A 217 -22.07 -11.29 5.61
N LEU A 218 -21.04 -10.46 5.57
CA LEU A 218 -19.68 -10.85 5.19
C LEU A 218 -19.01 -11.75 6.23
N GLU A 219 -19.44 -11.79 7.49
CA GLU A 219 -18.87 -12.71 8.46
C GLU A 219 -19.28 -14.18 8.23
N VAL A 220 -20.34 -14.43 7.46
CA VAL A 220 -20.78 -15.78 7.07
C VAL A 220 -19.87 -16.33 5.96
N PRO A 221 -19.12 -17.44 6.17
CA PRO A 221 -18.14 -17.94 5.20
C PRO A 221 -18.69 -18.22 3.80
N GLU A 222 -19.90 -18.77 3.71
CA GLU A 222 -20.57 -19.09 2.44
C GLU A 222 -20.73 -17.83 1.59
N ASN A 223 -21.16 -16.72 2.19
CA ASN A 223 -21.38 -15.45 1.51
C ASN A 223 -20.09 -14.89 0.91
N ARG A 224 -18.98 -14.97 1.64
CA ARG A 224 -17.65 -14.50 1.16
C ARG A 224 -17.16 -15.32 -0.01
N ASN A 225 -17.34 -16.65 0.05
CA ASN A 225 -16.89 -17.56 -0.98
C ASN A 225 -17.64 -17.37 -2.32
N HIS A 226 -18.84 -16.79 -2.28
CA HIS A 226 -19.56 -16.43 -3.50
C HIS A 226 -19.02 -15.16 -4.16
N LEU A 227 -18.49 -14.21 -3.38
CA LEU A 227 -17.98 -12.92 -3.85
C LEU A 227 -16.61 -13.04 -4.53
N THR A 228 -16.55 -13.78 -5.62
CA THR A 228 -15.41 -13.77 -6.56
C THR A 228 -15.21 -12.36 -7.16
N PRO A 229 -14.02 -12.00 -7.65
CA PRO A 229 -13.78 -10.71 -8.31
C PRO A 229 -14.78 -10.42 -9.44
N GLU A 230 -15.12 -11.41 -10.25
CA GLU A 230 -16.08 -11.29 -11.35
C GLU A 230 -17.51 -11.05 -10.84
N LEU A 231 -17.89 -11.74 -9.76
CA LEU A 231 -19.18 -11.50 -9.13
C LEU A 231 -19.22 -10.11 -8.49
N VAL A 232 -18.13 -9.66 -7.86
CA VAL A 232 -18.02 -8.31 -7.27
C VAL A 232 -18.34 -7.23 -8.32
N GLU A 233 -17.75 -7.31 -9.51
CA GLU A 233 -18.06 -6.39 -10.61
C GLU A 233 -19.55 -6.39 -10.95
N THR A 234 -20.14 -7.58 -11.00
CA THR A 234 -21.56 -7.76 -11.31
C THR A 234 -22.47 -7.21 -10.20
N VAL A 235 -22.19 -7.50 -8.93
CA VAL A 235 -23.05 -7.05 -7.80
C VAL A 235 -22.89 -5.57 -7.51
N VAL A 236 -21.76 -4.94 -7.86
CA VAL A 236 -21.65 -3.48 -7.77
C VAL A 236 -22.48 -2.80 -8.86
N ALA A 237 -22.55 -3.37 -10.06
CA ALA A 237 -23.43 -2.88 -11.12
C ALA A 237 -24.91 -3.20 -10.87
N HIS A 238 -25.18 -4.34 -10.23
CA HIS A 238 -26.51 -4.93 -9.98
C HIS A 238 -26.66 -5.43 -8.53
N PRO A 239 -26.73 -4.52 -7.51
CA PRO A 239 -26.76 -4.90 -6.10
C PRO A 239 -27.92 -5.81 -5.70
N GLU A 240 -29.03 -5.79 -6.45
CA GLU A 240 -30.19 -6.66 -6.26
C GLU A 240 -29.84 -8.16 -6.25
N LEU A 241 -28.75 -8.55 -6.91
CA LEU A 241 -28.27 -9.93 -6.92
C LEU A 241 -27.84 -10.42 -5.53
N LEU A 242 -27.38 -9.53 -4.66
CA LEU A 242 -26.99 -9.87 -3.28
C LEU A 242 -28.15 -10.43 -2.46
N ARG A 243 -29.39 -10.12 -2.83
CA ARG A 243 -30.59 -10.72 -2.21
C ARG A 243 -30.69 -12.22 -2.45
N THR A 244 -30.17 -12.71 -3.58
CA THR A 244 -30.14 -14.17 -3.86
C THR A 244 -29.18 -14.91 -2.93
N PHE A 245 -28.22 -14.18 -2.34
CA PHE A 245 -27.29 -14.64 -1.33
C PHE A 245 -27.71 -14.23 0.10
N GLY A 246 -28.98 -13.90 0.30
CA GLY A 246 -29.54 -13.64 1.63
C GLY A 246 -29.24 -12.26 2.22
N MET A 247 -28.67 -11.32 1.44
CA MET A 247 -28.55 -9.93 1.89
C MET A 247 -29.94 -9.28 2.00
N ASP A 248 -30.16 -8.53 3.08
CA ASP A 248 -31.43 -7.88 3.32
C ASP A 248 -31.67 -6.71 2.37
N ARG A 249 -32.94 -6.33 2.21
CA ARG A 249 -33.36 -5.29 1.26
C ARG A 249 -32.77 -3.92 1.60
N GLU A 250 -32.68 -3.57 2.88
CA GLU A 250 -32.19 -2.26 3.31
C GLU A 250 -30.71 -2.12 2.96
N SER A 251 -29.90 -3.15 3.24
CA SER A 251 -28.48 -3.19 2.86
C SER A 251 -28.26 -3.09 1.34
N VAL A 252 -29.13 -3.75 0.54
CA VAL A 252 -29.05 -3.68 -0.93
C VAL A 252 -29.43 -2.31 -1.47
N ASP A 253 -30.55 -1.74 -0.98
CA ASP A 253 -30.96 -0.38 -1.33
C ASP A 253 -29.83 0.61 -0.96
N TYR A 254 -29.14 0.35 0.15
CA TYR A 254 -28.00 1.14 0.60
C TYR A 254 -26.79 1.10 -0.34
N ILE A 255 -26.36 -0.09 -0.75
CA ILE A 255 -25.24 -0.27 -1.71
C ILE A 255 -25.57 0.45 -3.03
N LYS A 256 -26.83 0.38 -3.46
CA LYS A 256 -27.31 1.04 -4.68
C LYS A 256 -27.27 2.57 -4.58
N GLU A 257 -27.63 3.13 -3.43
CA GLU A 257 -27.71 4.57 -3.22
C GLU A 257 -26.37 5.21 -2.84
N THR A 258 -25.34 4.41 -2.53
CA THR A 258 -24.04 4.87 -2.04
C THR A 258 -22.90 4.33 -2.92
N PRO A 259 -22.49 5.05 -3.98
CA PRO A 259 -21.42 4.62 -4.89
C PRO A 259 -20.10 4.29 -4.18
N GLU A 260 -19.82 4.92 -3.05
CA GLU A 260 -18.60 4.73 -2.28
C GLU A 260 -18.46 3.31 -1.70
N ILE A 261 -19.56 2.61 -1.42
CA ILE A 261 -19.53 1.19 -1.03
C ILE A 261 -19.16 0.32 -2.23
N GLY A 262 -19.60 0.70 -3.42
CA GLY A 262 -19.15 0.06 -4.66
C GLY A 262 -17.63 0.14 -4.82
N TYR A 263 -17.02 1.29 -4.50
CA TYR A 263 -15.56 1.44 -4.52
C TYR A 263 -14.84 0.60 -3.46
N PHE A 264 -15.46 0.33 -2.32
CA PHE A 264 -14.93 -0.59 -1.32
C PHE A 264 -14.95 -2.04 -1.83
N PHE A 265 -16.04 -2.48 -2.45
CA PHE A 265 -16.12 -3.84 -3.02
C PHE A 265 -15.15 -4.04 -4.18
N LYS A 266 -15.00 -3.02 -5.04
CA LYS A 266 -14.07 -3.05 -6.18
C LYS A 266 -12.60 -2.89 -5.81
N ASP A 267 -12.29 -2.56 -4.55
CA ASP A 267 -10.91 -2.50 -4.10
C ASP A 267 -10.24 -3.87 -4.27
N PRO A 268 -9.09 -3.98 -4.94
CA PRO A 268 -8.36 -5.25 -5.00
C PRO A 268 -8.06 -5.86 -3.63
N ASP A 269 -7.98 -5.04 -2.57
CA ASP A 269 -7.81 -5.51 -1.20
C ASP A 269 -9.06 -6.12 -0.57
N PHE A 270 -10.25 -5.86 -1.11
CA PHE A 270 -11.50 -6.41 -0.59
C PHE A 270 -11.49 -7.94 -0.56
N GLN A 271 -11.00 -8.56 -1.64
CA GLN A 271 -10.83 -10.02 -1.71
C GLN A 271 -9.89 -10.54 -0.62
N THR A 272 -8.78 -9.84 -0.40
CA THR A 272 -7.83 -10.21 0.65
C THR A 272 -8.46 -10.05 2.04
N LEU A 273 -9.22 -8.99 2.26
CA LEU A 273 -9.92 -8.71 3.51
C LEU A 273 -10.94 -9.79 3.85
N ILE A 274 -11.85 -10.13 2.93
CA ILE A 274 -12.96 -11.07 3.24
C ILE A 274 -12.47 -12.51 3.46
N HIS A 275 -11.33 -12.88 2.87
CA HIS A 275 -10.72 -14.20 3.03
C HIS A 275 -9.71 -14.29 4.19
N ASP A 276 -9.31 -13.16 4.78
CA ASP A 276 -8.56 -13.13 6.03
C ASP A 276 -9.50 -12.82 7.20
N LYS A 277 -9.86 -13.87 7.97
CA LYS A 277 -10.75 -13.73 9.11
C LYS A 277 -10.25 -12.70 10.14
N SER A 278 -8.95 -12.65 10.40
CA SER A 278 -8.39 -11.70 11.38
C SER A 278 -8.53 -10.27 10.86
N ALA A 279 -8.25 -10.03 9.58
CA ALA A 279 -8.38 -8.72 8.97
C ALA A 279 -9.85 -8.28 8.90
N LEU A 280 -10.79 -9.15 8.51
CA LEU A 280 -12.21 -8.80 8.47
C LEU A 280 -12.77 -8.47 9.87
N THR A 281 -12.39 -9.23 10.89
CA THR A 281 -12.81 -8.94 12.28
C THR A 281 -12.23 -7.62 12.77
N GLU A 282 -10.95 -7.33 12.49
CA GLU A 282 -10.34 -6.04 12.83
C GLU A 282 -11.03 -4.89 12.10
N PHE A 283 -11.31 -5.03 10.81
CA PHE A 283 -12.02 -4.02 10.02
C PHE A 283 -13.44 -3.77 10.53
N THR A 284 -14.17 -4.83 10.85
CA THR A 284 -15.52 -4.74 11.41
C THR A 284 -15.53 -3.99 12.74
N THR A 285 -14.53 -4.28 13.58
CA THR A 285 -14.31 -3.59 14.86
C THR A 285 -14.04 -2.09 14.66
N LEU A 286 -13.21 -1.72 13.67
CA LEU A 286 -12.91 -0.33 13.35
C LEU A 286 -14.15 0.43 12.86
N VAL A 287 -14.95 -0.22 12.02
CA VAL A 287 -16.17 0.37 11.44
C VAL A 287 -17.29 0.54 12.46
N GLN A 288 -17.52 -0.46 13.32
CA GLN A 288 -18.59 -0.43 14.33
C GLN A 288 -18.24 0.48 15.53
N GLY A 289 -16.98 0.84 15.71
CA GLY A 289 -16.54 1.58 16.89
C GLY A 289 -16.60 0.76 18.19
N GLU A 290 -16.94 -0.53 18.13
CA GLU A 290 -17.01 -1.45 19.28
C GLU A 290 -15.63 -2.02 19.69
N GLY A 291 -14.57 -1.56 19.04
CA GLY A 291 -13.20 -1.77 19.50
C GLY A 291 -12.76 -0.71 20.47
N THR A 292 -12.70 -1.04 21.76
CA THR A 292 -11.76 -0.40 22.66
C THR A 292 -10.31 -0.78 22.29
N TRP A 293 -9.85 -0.27 21.15
CA TRP A 293 -8.46 0.06 20.89
C TRP A 293 -8.52 1.53 20.48
N ASN A 294 -8.47 2.49 21.39
CA ASN A 294 -7.22 3.10 21.83
C ASN A 294 -6.00 2.83 20.91
N VAL A 295 -6.18 2.88 19.59
CA VAL A 295 -5.15 3.46 18.72
C VAL A 295 -5.22 4.95 18.98
N GLN A 296 -4.67 5.38 20.13
CA GLN A 296 -4.21 6.74 20.23
C GLN A 296 -3.17 6.88 19.13
N ARG A 297 -3.58 7.44 17.98
CA ARG A 297 -2.62 8.12 17.12
C ARG A 297 -1.89 9.07 18.07
N PRO A 298 -0.57 8.94 18.28
CA PRO A 298 0.16 9.86 19.14
C PRO A 298 -0.15 11.32 18.79
N GLU A 299 -0.48 11.56 17.51
CA GLU A 299 -0.84 12.83 16.94
C GLU A 299 -2.26 13.32 17.27
N ASP A 300 -3.20 12.42 17.64
CA ASP A 300 -4.50 12.76 18.23
C ASP A 300 -4.30 13.02 19.73
N VAL A 301 -3.62 14.13 20.01
CA VAL A 301 -3.22 14.52 21.36
C VAL A 301 -4.42 14.98 22.18
N ASN A 302 -5.48 15.48 21.53
CA ASN A 302 -6.69 15.95 22.19
C ASN A 302 -7.70 14.80 22.47
N ARG A 303 -7.55 13.65 21.80
CA ARG A 303 -8.39 12.43 21.88
C ARG A 303 -9.81 12.64 21.39
N ASP A 304 -9.98 13.45 20.36
CA ASP A 304 -11.28 13.65 19.70
C ASP A 304 -11.54 12.61 18.61
N GLY A 305 -10.57 11.72 18.33
CA GLY A 305 -10.67 10.65 17.35
C GLY A 305 -10.24 11.07 15.95
N THR A 306 -9.78 12.30 15.75
CA THR A 306 -9.31 12.82 14.46
C THR A 306 -8.01 13.59 14.65
N VAL A 307 -7.05 13.43 13.72
CA VAL A 307 -5.85 14.28 13.72
C VAL A 307 -6.16 15.52 12.89
N ASN A 308 -6.31 16.67 13.51
CA ASN A 308 -6.68 17.92 12.84
C ASN A 308 -5.96 19.16 13.44
N ILE A 309 -6.33 20.37 13.03
CA ILE A 309 -5.72 21.62 13.53
C ILE A 309 -5.90 21.83 15.06
N GLN A 310 -6.86 21.14 15.67
CA GLN A 310 -7.11 21.17 17.11
C GLN A 310 -6.02 20.44 17.89
N ASP A 311 -5.38 19.42 17.31
CA ASP A 311 -4.21 18.75 17.90
C ASP A 311 -2.99 19.66 17.91
N LEU A 312 -2.77 20.40 16.82
CA LEU A 312 -1.73 21.43 16.78
C LEU A 312 -1.97 22.52 17.83
N THR A 313 -3.23 22.92 18.01
CA THR A 313 -3.63 23.89 19.04
C THR A 313 -3.41 23.32 20.44
N PHE A 314 -3.68 22.03 20.65
CA PHE A 314 -3.44 21.35 21.92
C PHE A 314 -1.94 21.32 22.27
N ILE A 315 -1.05 21.07 21.31
CA ILE A 315 0.40 21.14 21.57
C ILE A 315 0.85 22.57 21.85
N SER A 316 0.39 23.54 21.05
CA SER A 316 0.72 24.96 21.22
C SER A 316 0.38 25.49 22.62
N THR A 317 -0.74 25.07 23.20
CA THR A 317 -1.18 25.49 24.55
C THR A 317 -0.37 24.86 25.69
N HIS A 318 0.45 23.85 25.40
CA HIS A 318 1.26 23.12 26.38
C HIS A 318 2.76 23.20 26.12
N PHE A 319 3.20 24.13 25.26
CA PHE A 319 4.60 24.32 24.90
C PHE A 319 5.49 24.59 26.13
N GLY A 320 6.65 23.92 26.19
CA GLY A 320 7.61 24.06 27.29
C GLY A 320 7.26 23.27 28.57
N LYS A 321 6.19 22.47 28.57
CA LYS A 321 5.94 21.49 29.63
C LYS A 321 6.98 20.37 29.56
N THR A 322 7.41 19.88 30.71
CA THR A 322 8.42 18.82 30.84
C THR A 322 7.87 17.63 31.62
N GLY A 323 8.49 16.46 31.41
CA GLY A 323 8.01 15.19 31.96
C GLY A 323 6.90 14.57 31.11
N GLN A 324 6.26 13.51 31.61
CA GLN A 324 5.22 12.82 30.84
C GLN A 324 4.03 13.75 30.59
N HIS A 325 3.82 14.09 29.31
CA HIS A 325 2.77 15.00 28.89
C HIS A 325 2.12 14.51 27.60
N ARG A 326 0.80 14.69 27.45
CA ARG A 326 0.07 14.21 26.25
C ARG A 326 0.46 14.93 24.96
N ALA A 327 0.91 16.16 25.08
CA ALA A 327 1.41 16.96 23.96
C ALA A 327 2.87 16.63 23.58
N ASP A 328 3.57 15.80 24.36
CA ASP A 328 4.89 15.26 24.03
C ASP A 328 4.68 14.00 23.19
N VAL A 329 4.53 14.21 21.89
CA VAL A 329 4.15 13.21 20.89
C VAL A 329 5.32 12.30 20.58
N ASN A 330 6.53 12.86 20.52
CA ASN A 330 7.75 12.13 20.22
C ASN A 330 8.37 11.43 21.45
N ARG A 331 7.85 11.73 22.65
CA ARG A 331 8.24 11.17 23.96
C ARG A 331 9.69 11.48 24.37
N ASP A 332 10.20 12.65 24.00
CA ASP A 332 11.54 13.11 24.38
C ASP A 332 11.56 13.82 25.76
N GLY A 333 10.40 13.97 26.39
CA GLY A 333 10.23 14.52 27.73
C GLY A 333 10.04 16.03 27.77
N VAL A 334 9.93 16.70 26.61
CA VAL A 334 9.68 18.14 26.49
C VAL A 334 8.65 18.39 25.39
N VAL A 335 7.61 19.17 25.68
CA VAL A 335 6.65 19.60 24.64
C VAL A 335 7.26 20.74 23.83
N ASP A 336 7.68 20.47 22.59
CA ASP A 336 8.35 21.46 21.72
C ASP A 336 7.88 21.44 20.24
N ILE A 337 8.63 22.13 19.37
CA ILE A 337 8.28 22.27 17.95
C ILE A 337 8.34 20.94 17.19
N ARG A 338 9.07 19.94 17.69
CA ARG A 338 9.18 18.62 17.08
C ARG A 338 7.89 17.84 17.23
N ASP A 339 7.16 18.02 18.34
CA ASP A 339 5.83 17.46 18.53
C ASP A 339 4.82 18.08 17.54
N LEU A 340 4.86 19.40 17.39
CA LEU A 340 4.05 20.11 16.39
C LEU A 340 4.35 19.63 14.97
N VAL A 341 5.63 19.45 14.62
CA VAL A 341 6.04 18.96 13.31
C VAL A 341 5.54 17.53 13.07
N GLN A 342 5.52 16.69 14.10
CA GLN A 342 5.00 15.33 13.99
C GLN A 342 3.50 15.31 13.67
N VAL A 343 2.70 16.10 14.40
CA VAL A 343 1.26 16.23 14.12
C VAL A 343 1.01 16.88 12.76
N ALA A 344 1.74 17.95 12.42
CA ALA A 344 1.60 18.62 11.13
C ALA A 344 1.94 17.70 9.94
N SER A 345 2.89 16.78 10.12
CA SER A 345 3.25 15.78 9.10
C SER A 345 2.14 14.75 8.90
N ALA A 346 1.38 14.41 9.95
CA ALA A 346 0.21 13.55 9.83
C ALA A 346 -0.94 14.24 9.07
N LEU A 347 -1.10 15.56 9.21
CA LEU A 347 -2.11 16.35 8.47
C LEU A 347 -1.82 16.45 6.96
N THR A 348 -0.54 16.58 6.58
CA THR A 348 -0.14 16.69 5.17
C THR A 348 -0.18 15.35 4.45
N ALA A 349 0.02 14.25 5.17
CA ALA A 349 -0.20 12.90 4.63
C ALA A 349 -1.66 12.65 4.23
N GLU A 350 -2.64 13.25 4.95
CA GLU A 350 -4.07 13.13 4.62
C GLU A 350 -4.54 14.05 3.49
N THR A 351 -3.84 15.16 3.22
CA THR A 351 -4.21 16.12 2.15
C THR A 351 -3.52 15.86 0.81
N SER A 352 -2.54 14.97 0.76
CA SER A 352 -1.84 14.57 -0.47
C SER A 352 -2.58 13.49 -1.29
N GLY A 353 -3.80 13.12 -0.87
CA GLY A 353 -4.65 12.08 -1.46
C GLY A 353 -5.86 12.59 -2.26
N THR A 354 -5.88 13.88 -2.62
CA THR A 354 -6.85 14.46 -3.58
C THR A 354 -6.16 14.78 -4.89
#